data_AF-A0A960ZLL3-F1
#
_entry.id   AF-A0A960ZLL3-F1
#
_cell.length_a   1.000
_cell.length_b   1.000
_cell.length_c   1.000
_cell.angle_alpha   90.00
_cell.angle_beta   90.00
_cell.angle_gamma   90.00
#
_symmetry.space_group_name_H-M   'P 1'
#
loop_
_entity.id
_entity.type
_entity.pdbx_description
1 polymer ?
#
loop_
_entity_poly.entity_id
_entity_poly.type
_entity_poly.pdbx_seq_one_letter_code
_entity_poly.pdbx_strand_id
1 'polypeptide(L)'
;MSENSNEFAKTFLIHNKEGKPERDKPWIFRTYGGHTNPKATNELFRNNLSRGQTGLSIAFDLPTQCGYSSDHAIARPEVGKVGVPINSLEDFRILFDQIPIDKMNTSMTINGTSMWLLSLYVALAEERGVSPSVLMGTTQNDIIKEYLARGTYIYPPDASIRLIVDMYEYCLHNIPQWNPSNICSYHLQEAGATPVQELSFALATAIAILDAIRERKCFNEEEFETSVGRISFFVNAGMRFVEEMSKMRAFTDLWDEINRERYGVKNHKIRRFRYGVQ
;
A
#
# COMPACT_ATOMS: atom_id res chain seq x y z
N MET A 1 11.84 -31.83 23.74
CA MET A 1 12.11 -30.58 22.98
C MET A 1 12.25 -30.82 21.47
N SER A 2 11.75 -31.92 20.89
CA SER A 2 12.07 -32.31 19.50
C SER A 2 10.88 -32.38 18.53
N GLU A 3 9.65 -32.07 18.94
CA GLU A 3 8.49 -32.04 18.03
C GLU A 3 8.18 -30.62 17.50
N ASN A 4 8.32 -29.57 18.32
CA ASN A 4 8.05 -28.18 17.90
C ASN A 4 9.09 -27.57 16.96
N SER A 5 10.31 -28.11 16.89
CA SER A 5 11.35 -27.58 15.99
C SER A 5 11.01 -27.81 14.51
N ASN A 6 10.22 -28.85 14.21
CA ASN A 6 9.86 -29.24 12.86
C ASN A 6 8.63 -28.47 12.33
N GLU A 7 7.81 -27.91 13.22
CA GLU A 7 6.69 -27.04 12.87
C GLU A 7 7.18 -25.61 12.57
N PHE A 8 8.12 -25.11 13.37
CA PHE A 8 8.80 -23.83 13.14
C PHE A 8 9.51 -23.78 11.78
N ALA A 9 10.16 -24.88 11.36
CA ALA A 9 10.83 -24.96 10.06
C ALA A 9 9.85 -24.95 8.87
N LYS A 10 8.62 -25.42 9.05
CA LYS A 10 7.57 -25.43 8.01
C LYS A 10 6.92 -24.07 7.79
N THR A 11 6.99 -23.18 8.79
CA THR A 11 6.32 -21.87 8.80
C THR A 11 6.90 -20.90 7.75
N PHE A 12 8.15 -21.11 7.32
CA PHE A 12 8.86 -20.22 6.38
C PHE A 12 9.02 -20.80 4.96
N LEU A 13 8.35 -21.91 4.65
CA LEU A 13 8.34 -22.47 3.31
C LEU A 13 7.25 -21.77 2.49
N ILE A 14 7.64 -21.08 1.41
CA ILE A 14 6.65 -20.59 0.44
C ILE A 14 6.12 -21.80 -0.35
N HIS A 15 4.80 -21.85 -0.49
CA HIS A 15 4.13 -22.92 -1.23
C HIS A 15 3.62 -22.40 -2.58
N ASN A 16 3.78 -23.23 -3.60
CA ASN A 16 3.35 -22.97 -4.96
C ASN A 16 1.81 -23.04 -5.12
N LYS A 17 1.31 -22.91 -6.35
CA LYS A 17 -0.14 -22.97 -6.61
C LYS A 17 -0.77 -24.30 -6.20
N GLU A 18 -0.01 -25.40 -6.21
CA GLU A 18 -0.44 -26.74 -5.83
C GLU A 18 -0.16 -27.07 -4.35
N GLY A 19 0.31 -26.11 -3.55
CA GLY A 19 0.57 -26.31 -2.13
C GLY A 19 1.87 -27.07 -1.83
N LYS A 20 2.83 -27.13 -2.76
CA LYS A 20 4.15 -27.72 -2.56
C LYS A 20 5.20 -26.66 -2.21
N PRO A 21 6.16 -26.93 -1.32
CA PRO A 21 7.26 -26.01 -1.05
C PRO A 21 8.03 -25.63 -2.33
N GLU A 22 8.28 -24.34 -2.54
CA GLU A 22 9.05 -23.80 -3.65
C GLU A 22 10.07 -22.75 -3.17
N ARG A 23 11.12 -22.52 -3.98
CA ARG A 23 12.13 -21.51 -3.67
C ARG A 23 11.57 -20.11 -3.92
N ASP A 24 11.86 -19.20 -3.00
CA ASP A 24 11.49 -17.79 -3.13
C ASP A 24 12.03 -17.18 -4.42
N LYS A 25 11.15 -16.47 -5.12
CA LYS A 25 11.58 -15.53 -6.15
C LYS A 25 12.29 -14.36 -5.46
N PRO A 26 13.32 -13.77 -6.09
CA PRO A 26 13.92 -12.55 -5.59
C PRO A 26 12.86 -11.47 -5.33
N TRP A 27 13.07 -10.64 -4.31
CA TRP A 27 12.19 -9.49 -4.07
C TRP A 27 12.25 -8.49 -5.22
N ILE A 28 11.17 -7.71 -5.37
CA ILE A 28 11.08 -6.68 -6.40
C ILE A 28 11.75 -5.42 -5.87
N PHE A 29 12.74 -4.90 -6.60
CA PHE A 29 13.31 -3.58 -6.33
C PHE A 29 12.39 -2.49 -6.87
N ARG A 30 11.93 -1.61 -5.99
CA ARG A 30 11.13 -0.43 -6.35
C ARG A 30 11.81 0.81 -5.82
N THR A 31 12.32 1.65 -6.72
CA THR A 31 12.83 2.96 -6.34
C THR A 31 11.67 3.89 -6.08
N TYR A 32 11.52 4.33 -4.83
CA TYR A 32 10.61 5.40 -4.43
C TYR A 32 11.15 6.74 -4.93
N GLY A 33 10.35 7.48 -5.70
CA GLY A 33 10.82 8.71 -6.32
C GLY A 33 9.70 9.65 -6.75
N GLY A 34 10.03 10.93 -6.69
CA GLY A 34 9.25 12.07 -7.16
C GLY A 34 10.17 13.28 -7.20
N HIS A 35 10.00 14.15 -8.20
CA HIS A 35 10.83 15.33 -8.39
C HIS A 35 9.95 16.59 -8.43
N THR A 36 10.59 17.76 -8.44
CA THR A 36 10.02 19.12 -8.39
C THR A 36 8.80 19.39 -9.28
N ASN A 37 8.59 18.64 -10.36
CA ASN A 37 7.43 18.77 -11.23
C ASN A 37 7.11 17.44 -11.97
N PRO A 38 5.92 17.32 -12.59
CA PRO A 38 5.52 16.10 -13.31
C PRO A 38 6.49 15.68 -14.42
N LYS A 39 7.03 16.63 -15.19
CA LYS A 39 7.96 16.34 -16.29
C LYS A 39 9.28 15.75 -15.80
N ALA A 40 9.90 16.37 -14.80
CA ALA A 40 11.14 15.87 -14.20
C ALA A 40 10.93 14.48 -13.55
N THR A 41 9.76 14.25 -12.95
CA THR A 41 9.41 12.95 -12.39
C THR A 41 9.21 11.90 -13.49
N ASN A 42 8.58 12.24 -14.61
CA ASN A 42 8.46 11.36 -15.78
C ASN A 42 9.83 10.97 -16.34
N GLU A 43 10.74 11.93 -16.52
CA GLU A 43 12.10 11.69 -17.00
C GLU A 43 12.85 10.71 -16.06
N LEU A 44 12.73 10.89 -14.75
CA LEU A 44 13.27 9.98 -13.74
C LEU A 44 12.68 8.56 -13.90
N PHE A 45 11.37 8.44 -14.02
CA PHE A 45 10.70 7.15 -14.18
C PHE A 45 11.14 6.44 -15.45
N ARG A 46 11.17 7.12 -16.59
CA ARG A 46 11.61 6.55 -17.86
C ARG A 46 13.07 6.09 -17.81
N ASN A 47 13.96 6.87 -17.19
CA ASN A 47 15.35 6.48 -16.99
C ASN A 47 15.45 5.20 -16.13
N ASN A 48 14.72 5.14 -15.01
CA ASN A 48 14.72 3.96 -14.15
C ASN A 48 14.15 2.71 -14.86
N LEU A 49 13.07 2.85 -15.62
CA LEU A 49 12.51 1.77 -16.44
C LEU A 49 13.52 1.27 -17.48
N SER A 50 14.27 2.18 -18.13
CA SER A 50 15.31 1.80 -19.09
C SER A 50 16.47 1.01 -18.46
N ARG A 51 16.64 1.12 -17.13
CA ARG A 51 17.64 0.40 -16.33
C ARG A 51 17.10 -0.89 -15.71
N GLY A 52 15.90 -1.32 -16.09
CA GLY A 52 15.32 -2.60 -15.65
C GLY A 52 14.42 -2.52 -14.41
N GLN A 53 14.07 -1.33 -13.92
CA GLN A 53 13.02 -1.20 -12.92
C GLN A 53 11.68 -1.66 -13.52
N THR A 54 10.91 -2.46 -12.78
CA THR A 54 9.68 -3.12 -13.28
C THR A 54 8.39 -2.58 -12.66
N GLY A 55 8.48 -1.67 -11.68
CA GLY A 55 7.33 -1.04 -11.06
C GLY A 55 7.63 0.41 -10.67
N LEU A 56 6.59 1.23 -10.56
CA LEU A 56 6.72 2.64 -10.17
C LEU A 56 6.38 2.79 -8.69
N SER A 57 7.02 3.73 -8.03
CA SER A 57 6.70 4.11 -6.66
C SER A 57 6.80 5.63 -6.54
N ILE A 58 5.64 6.28 -6.41
CA ILE A 58 5.48 7.72 -6.62
C ILE A 58 5.46 8.46 -5.28
N ALA A 59 6.36 9.41 -5.13
CA ALA A 59 6.37 10.39 -4.05
C ALA A 59 5.63 11.66 -4.48
N PHE A 60 4.62 12.07 -3.74
CA PHE A 60 3.86 13.31 -3.98
C PHE A 60 4.36 14.42 -3.07
N ASP A 61 4.21 15.68 -3.49
CA ASP A 61 4.55 16.81 -2.64
C ASP A 61 3.58 16.96 -1.45
N LEU A 62 3.93 17.81 -0.48
CA LEU A 62 3.12 17.98 0.73
C LEU A 62 1.74 18.60 0.42
N PRO A 63 1.61 19.62 -0.45
CA PRO A 63 0.30 20.11 -0.90
C PRO A 63 -0.64 19.03 -1.43
N THR A 64 -0.15 18.16 -2.33
CA THR A 64 -0.94 17.05 -2.89
C THR A 64 -1.36 16.06 -1.79
N GLN A 65 -0.46 15.75 -0.85
CA GLN A 65 -0.77 14.88 0.29
C GLN A 65 -1.87 15.46 1.18
N CYS A 66 -1.85 16.78 1.40
CA CYS A 66 -2.79 17.50 2.26
C CYS A 66 -4.04 18.04 1.55
N GLY A 67 -4.21 17.76 0.25
CA GLY A 67 -5.41 18.16 -0.51
C GLY A 67 -5.47 19.63 -0.89
N TYR A 68 -4.33 20.30 -1.02
CA TYR A 68 -4.25 21.68 -1.49
C TYR A 68 -3.80 21.77 -2.95
N SER A 69 -4.47 22.64 -3.71
CA SER A 69 -3.97 23.12 -4.99
C SER A 69 -2.69 23.94 -4.80
N SER A 70 -1.78 23.90 -5.78
CA SER A 70 -0.47 24.57 -5.73
C SER A 70 -0.56 26.10 -5.69
N ASP A 71 -1.68 26.68 -6.13
CA ASP A 71 -1.94 28.12 -6.06
C ASP A 71 -2.46 28.59 -4.69
N HIS A 72 -2.89 27.65 -3.83
CA HIS A 72 -3.36 27.94 -2.48
C HIS A 72 -2.23 28.57 -1.65
N ALA A 73 -2.54 29.67 -0.94
CA ALA A 73 -1.54 30.49 -0.27
C ALA A 73 -0.65 29.70 0.71
N ILE A 74 -1.23 28.75 1.47
CA ILE A 74 -0.50 27.90 2.41
C ILE A 74 0.42 26.87 1.73
N ALA A 75 0.11 26.48 0.49
CA ALA A 75 0.78 25.41 -0.23
C ALA A 75 2.05 25.89 -0.93
N ARG A 76 2.09 27.16 -1.37
CA ARG A 76 3.18 27.75 -2.17
C ARG A 76 4.59 27.41 -1.69
N PRO A 77 4.90 27.45 -0.37
CA PRO A 77 6.25 27.14 0.08
C PRO A 77 6.65 25.68 -0.11
N GLU A 78 5.70 24.75 -0.25
CA GLU A 78 5.94 23.31 -0.19
C GLU A 78 5.76 22.59 -1.54
N VAL A 79 5.34 23.33 -2.57
CA VAL A 79 5.12 22.80 -3.92
C VAL A 79 6.40 22.17 -4.46
N GLY A 80 6.34 20.89 -4.83
CA GLY A 80 7.44 20.17 -5.47
C GLY A 80 8.68 19.89 -4.60
N LYS A 81 8.69 20.24 -3.31
CA LYS A 81 9.89 20.06 -2.46
C LYS A 81 10.20 18.60 -2.14
N VAL A 82 9.17 17.82 -1.84
CA VAL A 82 9.29 16.45 -1.30
C VAL A 82 8.71 15.38 -2.23
N GLY A 83 8.30 15.78 -3.44
CA GLY A 83 7.70 14.90 -4.42
C GLY A 83 7.06 15.67 -5.55
N VAL A 84 6.31 14.97 -6.40
CA VAL A 84 5.62 15.58 -7.55
C VAL A 84 4.36 16.32 -7.11
N PRO A 85 4.14 17.57 -7.54
CA PRO A 85 2.86 18.26 -7.37
C PRO A 85 1.82 17.72 -8.36
N ILE A 86 0.60 17.43 -7.90
CA ILE A 86 -0.53 17.04 -8.73
C ILE A 86 -1.72 17.94 -8.39
N ASN A 87 -2.21 18.68 -9.38
CA ASN A 87 -3.36 19.56 -9.28
C ASN A 87 -4.55 19.05 -10.09
N SER A 88 -4.29 18.28 -11.15
CA SER A 88 -5.32 17.84 -12.09
C SER A 88 -4.93 16.59 -12.87
N LEU A 89 -5.85 16.11 -13.72
CA LEU A 89 -5.57 15.05 -14.70
C LEU A 89 -4.46 15.43 -15.69
N GLU A 90 -4.27 16.73 -15.98
CA GLU A 90 -3.20 17.18 -16.88
C GLU A 90 -1.81 16.85 -16.32
N ASP A 91 -1.63 16.99 -15.01
CA ASP A 91 -0.36 16.61 -14.37
C ASP A 91 -0.10 15.10 -14.49
N PHE A 92 -1.15 14.27 -14.43
CA PHE A 92 -1.06 12.83 -14.68
C PHE A 92 -0.72 12.51 -16.14
N ARG A 93 -1.25 13.26 -17.11
CA ARG A 93 -0.87 13.12 -18.53
C ARG A 93 0.63 13.32 -18.72
N ILE A 94 1.19 14.36 -18.11
CA ILE A 94 2.63 14.67 -18.16
C ILE A 94 3.44 13.61 -17.38
N LEU A 95 3.01 13.29 -16.15
CA LEU A 95 3.71 12.34 -15.27
C LEU A 95 3.87 10.96 -15.91
N PHE A 96 2.85 10.50 -16.64
CA PHE A 96 2.82 9.19 -17.28
C PHE A 96 3.01 9.25 -18.80
N ASP A 97 3.51 10.35 -19.36
CA ASP A 97 3.81 10.45 -20.78
C ASP A 97 4.76 9.31 -21.21
N GLN A 98 4.42 8.62 -22.30
CA GLN A 98 5.15 7.46 -22.83
C GLN A 98 5.36 6.29 -21.83
N ILE A 99 4.60 6.23 -20.74
CA ILE A 99 4.59 5.11 -19.79
C ILE A 99 3.35 4.23 -20.02
N PRO A 100 3.49 2.93 -20.34
CA PRO A 100 2.37 2.02 -20.56
C PRO A 100 1.75 1.57 -19.23
N ILE A 101 0.81 2.35 -18.70
CA ILE A 101 0.20 2.14 -17.36
C ILE A 101 -0.51 0.79 -17.21
N ASP A 102 -0.98 0.18 -18.29
CA ASP A 102 -1.57 -1.16 -18.36
C ASP A 102 -0.55 -2.29 -18.06
N LYS A 103 0.74 -2.00 -18.19
CA LYS A 103 1.85 -2.94 -17.92
C LYS A 103 2.62 -2.62 -16.66
N MET A 104 2.32 -1.48 -16.02
CA MET A 104 3.02 -1.05 -14.83
C MET A 104 2.35 -1.60 -13.58
N ASN A 105 3.19 -1.93 -12.59
CA ASN A 105 2.74 -2.08 -11.22
C ASN A 105 3.05 -0.78 -10.47
N THR A 106 2.03 0.06 -10.27
CA THR A 106 2.18 1.43 -9.76
C THR A 106 1.88 1.50 -8.26
N SER A 107 2.84 1.95 -7.46
CA SER A 107 2.66 2.26 -6.05
C SER A 107 2.54 3.76 -5.85
N MET A 108 1.50 4.20 -5.15
CA MET A 108 1.26 5.60 -4.79
C MET A 108 1.36 5.75 -3.26
N THR A 109 2.42 6.42 -2.79
CA THR A 109 2.60 6.74 -1.36
C THR A 109 1.74 7.94 -1.01
N ILE A 110 0.43 7.70 -0.90
CA ILE A 110 -0.58 8.73 -0.70
C ILE A 110 -1.67 8.22 0.26
N ASN A 111 -2.18 9.12 1.11
CA ASN A 111 -3.13 8.79 2.18
C ASN A 111 -4.36 9.67 2.15
N GLY A 112 -4.31 10.91 2.69
CA GLY A 112 -5.49 11.78 2.80
C GLY A 112 -6.25 12.00 1.48
N THR A 113 -5.52 12.05 0.36
CA THR A 113 -6.05 12.21 -1.00
C THR A 113 -6.02 10.94 -1.85
N SER A 114 -5.80 9.76 -1.26
CA SER A 114 -5.62 8.48 -1.97
C SER A 114 -6.70 8.17 -3.00
N MET A 115 -7.97 8.32 -2.61
CA MET A 115 -9.14 8.10 -3.46
C MET A 115 -9.12 9.04 -4.68
N TRP A 116 -8.76 10.32 -4.47
CA TRP A 116 -8.70 11.30 -5.56
C TRP A 116 -7.57 10.96 -6.54
N LEU A 117 -6.37 10.65 -6.06
CA LEU A 117 -5.25 10.26 -6.94
C LEU A 117 -5.54 8.96 -7.71
N LEU A 118 -6.20 7.99 -7.08
CA LEU A 118 -6.66 6.79 -7.77
C LEU A 118 -7.68 7.13 -8.87
N SER A 119 -8.62 8.04 -8.60
CA SER A 119 -9.59 8.48 -9.62
C SER A 119 -8.92 9.14 -10.84
N LEU A 120 -7.85 9.92 -10.64
CA LEU A 120 -7.07 10.49 -11.74
C LEU A 120 -6.32 9.40 -12.52
N TYR A 121 -5.81 8.38 -11.84
CA TYR A 121 -5.16 7.24 -12.49
C TYR A 121 -6.12 6.45 -13.36
N VAL A 122 -7.34 6.22 -12.88
CA VAL A 122 -8.42 5.57 -13.64
C VAL A 122 -8.83 6.41 -14.83
N ALA A 123 -9.07 7.71 -14.64
CA ALA A 123 -9.44 8.62 -15.73
C ALA A 123 -8.36 8.66 -16.83
N LEU A 124 -7.08 8.62 -16.46
CA LEU A 124 -5.97 8.51 -17.42
C LEU A 124 -6.00 7.18 -18.18
N ALA A 125 -6.35 6.07 -17.51
CA ALA A 125 -6.49 4.77 -18.16
C ALA A 125 -7.63 4.79 -19.19
N GLU A 126 -8.80 5.29 -18.81
CA GLU A 126 -9.96 5.40 -19.68
C GLU A 126 -9.67 6.32 -20.89
N GLU A 127 -9.02 7.48 -20.67
CA GLU A 127 -8.57 8.38 -21.74
C GLU A 127 -7.65 7.69 -22.76
N ARG A 128 -6.83 6.74 -22.29
CA ARG A 128 -5.90 5.95 -23.12
C ARG A 128 -6.54 4.68 -23.70
N GLY A 129 -7.84 4.46 -23.50
CA GLY A 129 -8.53 3.25 -23.92
C GLY A 129 -8.10 1.99 -23.17
N VAL A 130 -7.49 2.14 -21.99
CA VAL A 130 -7.08 1.04 -21.11
C VAL A 130 -8.21 0.74 -20.13
N SER A 131 -8.67 -0.51 -20.09
CA SER A 131 -9.66 -0.95 -19.12
C SER A 131 -9.12 -0.81 -17.68
N PRO A 132 -9.86 -0.20 -16.74
CA PRO A 132 -9.45 -0.14 -15.34
C PRO A 132 -9.15 -1.53 -14.75
N SER A 133 -9.83 -2.58 -15.23
CA SER A 133 -9.67 -3.95 -14.71
C SER A 133 -8.27 -4.56 -14.89
N VAL A 134 -7.44 -4.01 -15.80
CA VAL A 134 -6.05 -4.46 -16.01
C VAL A 134 -5.04 -3.68 -15.18
N LEU A 135 -5.44 -2.57 -14.54
CA LEU A 135 -4.52 -1.77 -13.74
C LEU A 135 -4.04 -2.56 -12.52
N MET A 136 -2.73 -2.48 -12.27
CA MET A 136 -2.07 -3.14 -11.15
C MET A 136 -1.36 -2.09 -10.31
N GLY A 137 -1.53 -2.16 -9.00
CA GLY A 137 -0.86 -1.21 -8.14
C GLY A 137 -1.29 -1.24 -6.69
N THR A 138 -0.90 -0.20 -5.97
CA THR A 138 -1.10 -0.07 -4.54
C THR A 138 -1.23 1.41 -4.18
N THR A 139 -2.26 1.75 -3.42
CA THR A 139 -2.31 3.02 -2.66
C THR A 139 -1.86 2.76 -1.22
N GLN A 140 -1.14 3.70 -0.59
CA GLN A 140 -0.81 3.53 0.83
C GLN A 140 -2.07 3.54 1.69
N ASN A 141 -2.90 4.57 1.56
CA ASN A 141 -4.26 4.62 2.11
C ASN A 141 -4.39 4.14 3.56
N ASP A 142 -3.42 4.47 4.40
CA ASP A 142 -3.40 4.15 5.82
C ASP A 142 -3.59 5.44 6.60
N ILE A 143 -4.83 5.78 6.96
CA ILE A 143 -5.09 7.04 7.65
C ILE A 143 -4.74 6.99 9.14
N ILE A 144 -4.77 5.81 9.78
CA ILE A 144 -4.57 5.72 11.24
C ILE A 144 -3.14 6.18 11.59
N LYS A 145 -2.13 5.73 10.83
CA LYS A 145 -0.75 6.22 11.02
C LYS A 145 -0.56 7.69 10.69
N GLU A 146 -1.46 8.31 9.91
CA GLU A 146 -1.42 9.77 9.69
C GLU A 146 -1.72 10.53 10.97
N TYR A 147 -2.70 10.09 11.77
CA TYR A 147 -3.01 10.73 13.05
C TYR A 147 -1.93 10.51 14.10
N LEU A 148 -1.24 9.35 14.04
CA LEU A 148 -0.27 8.95 15.07
C LEU A 148 1.15 9.46 14.83
N ALA A 149 1.59 9.56 13.56
CA ALA A 149 3.01 9.77 13.25
C ALA A 149 3.29 10.72 12.07
N ARG A 150 2.45 10.74 11.03
CA ARG A 150 2.82 11.39 9.75
C ARG A 150 2.17 12.75 9.48
N GLY A 151 0.95 12.99 9.98
CA GLY A 151 0.32 14.31 10.01
C GLY A 151 -0.31 14.81 8.70
N THR A 152 -0.51 13.98 7.67
CA THR A 152 -1.09 14.39 6.37
C THR A 152 -2.57 13.97 6.21
N TYR A 153 -3.30 13.89 7.32
CA TYR A 153 -4.75 13.63 7.31
C TYR A 153 -5.53 14.90 6.92
N ILE A 154 -6.73 14.70 6.36
CA ILE A 154 -7.63 15.80 5.94
C ILE A 154 -8.94 15.73 6.73
N TYR A 155 -9.56 14.56 6.76
CA TYR A 155 -10.88 14.35 7.38
C TYR A 155 -10.75 13.82 8.82
N PRO A 156 -11.82 13.89 9.63
CA PRO A 156 -11.89 13.18 10.91
C PRO A 156 -11.79 11.65 10.73
N PRO A 157 -11.41 10.90 11.79
CA PRO A 157 -11.17 9.46 11.70
C PRO A 157 -12.29 8.64 11.03
N ASP A 158 -13.54 8.80 11.46
CA ASP A 158 -14.67 8.02 10.94
C ASP A 158 -14.90 8.26 9.44
N ALA A 159 -14.79 9.52 9.00
CA ALA A 159 -14.95 9.88 7.60
C ALA A 159 -13.82 9.30 6.74
N SER A 160 -12.58 9.31 7.26
CA SER A 160 -11.44 8.72 6.58
C SER A 160 -11.53 7.19 6.46
N ILE A 161 -11.96 6.50 7.52
CA ILE A 161 -12.19 5.04 7.46
C ILE A 161 -13.28 4.70 6.45
N ARG A 162 -14.38 5.47 6.42
CA ARG A 162 -15.42 5.30 5.39
C ARG A 162 -14.86 5.38 3.98
N LEU A 163 -13.98 6.36 3.70
CA LEU A 163 -13.35 6.51 2.39
C LEU A 163 -12.42 5.33 2.05
N ILE A 164 -11.71 4.78 3.03
CA ILE A 164 -10.92 3.56 2.84
C ILE A 164 -11.84 2.41 2.42
N VAL A 165 -12.96 2.21 3.10
CA VAL A 165 -13.94 1.16 2.77
C VAL A 165 -14.54 1.37 1.37
N ASP A 166 -14.91 2.60 1.01
CA ASP A 166 -15.40 2.94 -0.35
C ASP A 166 -14.35 2.57 -1.42
N MET A 167 -13.06 2.79 -1.15
CA MET A 167 -11.98 2.38 -2.07
C MET A 167 -11.85 0.86 -2.18
N TYR A 168 -12.04 0.10 -1.09
CA TYR A 168 -12.09 -1.37 -1.16
C TYR A 168 -13.24 -1.83 -2.06
N GLU A 169 -14.45 -1.33 -1.82
CA GLU A 169 -15.64 -1.62 -2.62
C GLU A 169 -15.38 -1.36 -4.11
N TYR A 170 -14.88 -0.16 -4.45
CA TYR A 170 -14.59 0.19 -5.83
C TYR A 170 -13.52 -0.70 -6.47
N CYS A 171 -12.40 -0.94 -5.77
CA CYS A 171 -11.28 -1.70 -6.33
C CYS A 171 -11.64 -3.18 -6.56
N LEU A 172 -12.39 -3.81 -5.64
CA LEU A 172 -12.77 -5.22 -5.81
C LEU A 172 -13.59 -5.45 -7.09
N HIS A 173 -14.47 -4.52 -7.44
CA HIS A 173 -15.35 -4.66 -8.60
C HIS A 173 -14.75 -4.11 -9.91
N ASN A 174 -13.93 -3.07 -9.84
CA ASN A 174 -13.49 -2.35 -11.04
C ASN A 174 -11.99 -2.49 -11.33
N ILE A 175 -11.16 -2.67 -10.30
CA ILE A 175 -9.70 -2.76 -10.40
C ILE A 175 -9.19 -3.93 -9.55
N PRO A 176 -9.56 -5.17 -9.89
CA PRO A 176 -9.38 -6.32 -9.00
C PRO A 176 -7.91 -6.61 -8.71
N GLN A 177 -6.95 -6.05 -9.47
CA GLN A 177 -5.52 -6.21 -9.20
C GLN A 177 -4.89 -5.07 -8.38
N TRP A 178 -5.67 -4.08 -7.96
CA TRP A 178 -5.24 -3.01 -7.07
C TRP A 178 -5.23 -3.46 -5.62
N ASN A 179 -4.22 -3.07 -4.85
CA ASN A 179 -4.20 -3.20 -3.39
C ASN A 179 -4.65 -1.86 -2.79
N PRO A 180 -5.88 -1.76 -2.24
CA PRO A 180 -6.44 -0.48 -1.82
C PRO A 180 -5.71 0.14 -0.64
N SER A 181 -5.10 -0.67 0.23
CA SER A 181 -4.32 -0.19 1.38
C SER A 181 -3.02 -0.96 1.56
N ASN A 182 -2.00 -0.21 1.94
CA ASN A 182 -0.69 -0.70 2.35
C ASN A 182 -0.38 -0.17 3.75
N ILE A 183 -0.68 -0.98 4.77
CA ILE A 183 -0.59 -0.60 6.17
C ILE A 183 0.86 -0.36 6.55
N CYS A 184 1.16 0.87 6.94
CA CYS A 184 2.50 1.40 6.89
C CYS A 184 3.05 1.67 8.28
N SER A 185 3.68 0.63 8.83
CA SER A 185 4.30 0.66 10.15
C SER A 185 5.62 1.42 10.17
N TYR A 186 6.28 1.57 9.01
CA TYR A 186 7.54 2.31 8.86
C TYR A 186 7.54 3.66 9.58
N HIS A 187 6.51 4.50 9.34
CA HIS A 187 6.44 5.84 9.94
C HIS A 187 6.27 5.82 11.46
N LEU A 188 5.67 4.77 12.01
CA LEU A 188 5.50 4.64 13.46
C LEU A 188 6.88 4.43 14.11
N GLN A 189 7.72 3.57 13.52
CA GLN A 189 9.09 3.36 14.00
C GLN A 189 9.95 4.63 13.83
N GLU A 190 9.84 5.32 12.69
CA GLU A 190 10.53 6.60 12.48
C GLU A 190 10.09 7.69 13.47
N ALA A 191 8.85 7.63 13.97
CA ALA A 191 8.34 8.50 15.04
C ALA A 191 8.74 8.05 16.45
N GLY A 192 9.49 6.95 16.58
CA GLY A 192 10.02 6.43 17.85
C GLY A 192 9.26 5.25 18.44
N ALA A 193 8.34 4.61 17.70
CA ALA A 193 7.72 3.36 18.15
C ALA A 193 8.77 2.25 18.28
N THR A 194 8.73 1.53 19.40
CA THR A 194 9.48 0.27 19.56
C THR A 194 8.94 -0.80 18.60
N PRO A 195 9.71 -1.85 18.26
CA PRO A 195 9.23 -2.94 17.40
C PRO A 195 7.90 -3.55 17.85
N VAL A 196 7.68 -3.69 19.17
CA VAL A 196 6.42 -4.18 19.73
C VAL A 196 5.27 -3.21 19.48
N GLN A 197 5.49 -1.89 19.65
CA GLN A 197 4.47 -0.88 19.34
C GLN A 197 4.18 -0.83 17.84
N GLU A 198 5.21 -0.82 17.01
CA GLU A 198 5.09 -0.83 15.54
C GLU A 198 4.19 -1.99 15.08
N LEU A 199 4.49 -3.21 15.52
CA LEU A 199 3.72 -4.39 15.10
C LEU A 199 2.29 -4.38 15.66
N SER A 200 2.13 -3.97 16.92
CA SER A 200 0.80 -3.91 17.55
C SER A 200 -0.09 -2.89 16.85
N PHE A 201 0.42 -1.69 16.58
CA PHE A 201 -0.34 -0.63 15.95
C PHE A 201 -0.68 -0.97 14.49
N ALA A 202 0.26 -1.54 13.73
CA ALA A 202 -0.01 -1.94 12.36
C ALA A 202 -1.08 -3.05 12.25
N LEU A 203 -1.00 -4.07 13.12
CA LEU A 203 -2.02 -5.12 13.16
C LEU A 203 -3.38 -4.59 13.64
N ALA A 204 -3.39 -3.71 14.65
CA ALA A 204 -4.61 -3.06 15.11
C ALA A 204 -5.26 -2.20 14.01
N THR A 205 -4.47 -1.48 13.22
CA THR A 205 -4.96 -0.73 12.05
C THR A 205 -5.58 -1.65 11.00
N ALA A 206 -4.92 -2.76 10.68
CA ALA A 206 -5.47 -3.73 9.73
C ALA A 206 -6.78 -4.35 10.24
N ILE A 207 -6.86 -4.66 11.54
CA ILE A 207 -8.08 -5.14 12.19
C ILE A 207 -9.20 -4.09 12.07
N ALA A 208 -8.93 -2.83 12.40
CA ALA A 208 -9.92 -1.77 12.34
C ALA A 208 -10.51 -1.58 10.93
N ILE A 209 -9.67 -1.68 9.89
CA ILE A 209 -10.12 -1.61 8.49
C ILE A 209 -10.99 -2.83 8.14
N LEU A 210 -10.57 -4.05 8.51
CA LEU A 210 -11.34 -5.26 8.24
C LEU A 210 -12.68 -5.30 8.98
N ASP A 211 -12.71 -4.85 10.23
CA ASP A 211 -13.94 -4.70 11.00
C ASP A 211 -14.88 -3.71 10.30
N ALA A 212 -14.37 -2.54 9.86
CA ALA A 212 -15.16 -1.55 9.13
C ALA A 212 -15.71 -2.07 7.77
N ILE A 213 -14.91 -2.86 7.04
CA ILE A 213 -15.36 -3.53 5.80
C ILE A 213 -16.50 -4.49 6.12
N ARG A 214 -16.39 -5.30 7.18
CA ARG A 214 -17.44 -6.25 7.58
C ARG A 214 -18.71 -5.54 8.06
N GLU A 215 -18.57 -4.43 8.78
CA GLU A 215 -19.69 -3.61 9.25
C GLU A 215 -20.45 -2.91 8.12
N ARG A 216 -19.80 -2.67 6.97
CA ARG A 216 -20.43 -2.06 5.79
C ARG A 216 -21.60 -2.88 5.23
N LYS A 217 -21.60 -4.20 5.44
CA LYS A 217 -22.66 -5.13 5.01
C LYS A 217 -22.99 -5.12 3.50
N CYS A 218 -22.06 -4.67 2.65
CA CYS A 218 -22.18 -4.75 1.19
C CYS A 218 -21.24 -5.79 0.55
N PHE A 219 -20.31 -6.36 1.31
CA PHE A 219 -19.39 -7.39 0.86
C PHE A 219 -19.94 -8.77 1.20
N ASN A 220 -20.00 -9.66 0.22
CA ASN A 220 -20.21 -11.08 0.47
C ASN A 220 -18.93 -11.73 1.06
N GLU A 221 -19.01 -12.99 1.49
CA GLU A 221 -17.88 -13.65 2.16
C GLU A 221 -16.63 -13.77 1.26
N GLU A 222 -16.81 -14.02 -0.04
CA GLU A 222 -15.69 -14.09 -0.99
C GLU A 222 -15.03 -12.72 -1.21
N GLU A 223 -15.83 -11.66 -1.28
CA GLU A 223 -15.33 -10.28 -1.38
C GLU A 223 -14.61 -9.85 -0.09
N PHE A 224 -15.12 -10.27 1.06
CA PHE A 224 -14.46 -10.05 2.35
C PHE A 224 -13.12 -10.79 2.42
N GLU A 225 -13.07 -12.10 2.09
CA GLU A 225 -11.81 -12.84 2.01
C GLU A 225 -10.83 -12.18 1.01
N THR A 226 -11.34 -11.72 -0.14
CA THR A 226 -10.52 -11.01 -1.11
C THR A 226 -9.95 -9.72 -0.52
N SER A 227 -10.73 -8.96 0.27
CA SER A 227 -10.26 -7.75 0.94
C SER A 227 -9.07 -8.01 1.88
N VAL A 228 -9.13 -9.11 2.65
CA VAL A 228 -7.99 -9.58 3.47
C VAL A 228 -6.76 -9.80 2.61
N GLY A 229 -6.92 -10.51 1.49
CA GLY A 229 -5.85 -10.79 0.53
C GLY A 229 -5.33 -9.56 -0.22
N ARG A 230 -6.04 -8.42 -0.16
CA ARG A 230 -5.67 -7.15 -0.79
C ARG A 230 -4.97 -6.19 0.17
N ILE A 231 -5.01 -6.42 1.47
CA ILE A 231 -4.14 -5.72 2.42
C ILE A 231 -2.69 -6.12 2.16
N SER A 232 -1.80 -5.15 2.09
CA SER A 232 -0.35 -5.34 2.19
C SER A 232 0.21 -4.47 3.31
N PHE A 233 1.48 -4.68 3.65
CA PHE A 233 2.17 -3.94 4.70
C PHE A 233 3.43 -3.24 4.18
N PHE A 234 3.83 -2.16 4.85
CA PHE A 234 5.10 -1.49 4.61
C PHE A 234 5.82 -1.27 5.92
N VAL A 235 6.90 -2.03 6.11
CA VAL A 235 7.63 -2.14 7.37
C VAL A 235 8.98 -1.46 7.27
N ASN A 236 9.55 -1.11 8.42
CA ASN A 236 10.94 -0.66 8.52
C ASN A 236 11.88 -1.83 8.83
N ALA A 237 13.13 -1.73 8.39
CA ALA A 237 14.24 -2.58 8.81
C ALA A 237 15.32 -1.79 9.57
N GLY A 238 15.16 -1.71 10.90
CA GLY A 238 16.09 -1.01 11.78
C GLY A 238 17.44 -1.71 11.97
N MET A 239 18.33 -1.08 12.74
CA MET A 239 19.68 -1.60 13.00
C MET A 239 19.71 -2.85 13.90
N ARG A 240 18.64 -3.13 14.66
CA ARG A 240 18.59 -4.24 15.63
C ARG A 240 18.28 -5.56 14.93
N PHE A 241 19.22 -6.04 14.11
CA PHE A 241 19.05 -7.17 13.17
C PHE A 241 18.23 -8.36 13.71
N VAL A 242 18.58 -8.91 14.87
CA VAL A 242 17.89 -10.07 15.46
C VAL A 242 16.45 -9.74 15.87
N GLU A 243 16.23 -8.56 16.42
CA GLU A 243 14.91 -8.11 16.84
C GLU A 243 14.02 -7.80 15.65
N GLU A 244 14.56 -7.12 14.62
CA GLU A 244 13.84 -6.85 13.37
C GLU A 244 13.44 -8.14 12.66
N MET A 245 14.35 -9.12 12.58
CA MET A 245 14.02 -10.45 12.05
C MET A 245 12.93 -11.14 12.89
N SER A 246 12.97 -11.02 14.22
CA SER A 246 11.95 -11.59 15.11
C SER A 246 10.61 -10.89 14.95
N LYS A 247 10.60 -9.55 14.80
CA LYS A 247 9.44 -8.71 14.51
C LYS A 247 8.74 -9.18 13.24
N MET A 248 9.49 -9.39 12.15
CA MET A 248 8.92 -9.82 10.87
C MET A 248 8.30 -11.22 10.92
N ARG A 249 8.89 -12.14 11.69
CA ARG A 249 8.33 -13.47 11.93
C ARG A 249 7.05 -13.38 12.75
N ALA A 250 7.07 -12.60 13.83
CA ALA A 250 5.89 -12.36 14.67
C ALA A 250 4.74 -11.70 13.88
N PHE A 251 5.04 -10.72 13.01
CA PHE A 251 4.06 -10.14 12.09
C PHE A 251 3.36 -11.20 11.24
N THR A 252 4.13 -12.13 10.68
CA THR A 252 3.62 -13.18 9.81
C THR A 252 2.70 -14.14 10.58
N ASP A 253 3.15 -14.60 11.74
CA ASP A 253 2.42 -15.56 12.56
C ASP A 253 1.12 -14.94 13.11
N LEU A 254 1.19 -13.72 13.66
CA LEU A 254 0.03 -13.02 14.20
C LEU A 254 -0.98 -12.67 13.11
N TRP A 255 -0.52 -12.25 11.93
CA TRP A 255 -1.43 -11.95 10.82
C TRP A 255 -2.17 -13.20 10.32
N ASP A 256 -1.50 -14.36 10.24
CA ASP A 256 -2.20 -15.61 9.90
C ASP A 256 -3.20 -16.01 10.98
N GLU A 257 -2.81 -15.94 12.26
CA GLU A 257 -3.68 -16.25 13.40
C GLU A 257 -4.92 -15.36 13.44
N ILE A 258 -4.76 -14.03 13.38
CA ILE A 258 -5.86 -13.07 13.37
C ILE A 258 -6.85 -13.40 12.25
N ASN A 259 -6.36 -13.60 11.02
CA ASN A 259 -7.24 -13.87 9.89
C ASN A 259 -7.93 -15.24 9.97
N ARG A 260 -7.25 -16.25 10.53
CA ARG A 260 -7.80 -17.60 10.71
C ARG A 260 -8.85 -17.63 11.82
N GLU A 261 -8.56 -17.01 12.97
CA GLU A 261 -9.36 -17.18 14.19
C GLU A 261 -10.42 -16.11 14.35
N ARG A 262 -10.10 -14.83 14.11
CA ARG A 262 -11.06 -13.72 14.21
C ARG A 262 -11.97 -13.66 12.98
N TYR A 263 -11.37 -13.82 11.80
CA TYR A 263 -12.08 -13.58 10.54
C TYR A 263 -12.54 -14.85 9.83
N GLY A 264 -12.02 -16.02 10.21
CA GLY A 264 -12.45 -17.32 9.66
C GLY A 264 -11.97 -17.60 8.24
N VAL A 265 -11.04 -16.79 7.71
CA VAL A 265 -10.53 -16.96 6.34
C VAL A 265 -9.81 -18.28 6.24
N LYS A 266 -10.25 -19.20 5.36
CA LYS A 266 -9.70 -20.57 5.32
C LYS A 266 -8.51 -20.72 4.40
N ASN A 267 -8.45 -19.91 3.35
CA ASN A 267 -7.39 -19.99 2.36
C ASN A 267 -6.08 -19.37 2.88
N HIS A 268 -5.10 -20.21 3.22
CA HIS A 268 -3.78 -19.79 3.69
C HIS A 268 -3.05 -18.84 2.72
N LYS A 269 -3.33 -18.90 1.41
CA LYS A 269 -2.72 -17.97 0.45
C LYS A 269 -3.23 -16.54 0.61
N ILE A 270 -4.49 -16.38 1.02
CA ILE A 270 -5.12 -15.07 1.26
C ILE A 270 -4.59 -14.44 2.55
N ARG A 271 -4.33 -15.26 3.57
CA ARG A 271 -3.81 -14.82 4.88
C ARG A 271 -2.31 -14.52 4.89
N ARG A 272 -1.62 -14.61 3.74
CA ARG A 272 -0.17 -14.37 3.67
C ARG A 272 0.15 -12.92 4.04
N PHE A 273 1.10 -12.72 4.94
CA PHE A 273 1.65 -11.41 5.25
C PHE A 273 2.53 -10.93 4.08
N ARG A 274 2.01 -10.03 3.25
CA ARG A 274 2.70 -9.45 2.08
C ARG A 274 3.21 -8.07 2.44
N TYR A 275 4.50 -7.81 2.27
CA TYR A 275 5.07 -6.53 2.64
C TYR A 275 6.14 -6.00 1.69
N GLY A 276 6.27 -4.68 1.65
CA GLY A 276 7.50 -3.98 1.26
C GLY A 276 8.29 -3.59 2.50
N VAL A 277 9.60 -3.37 2.34
CA VAL A 277 10.50 -2.96 3.42
C VAL A 277 11.36 -1.80 2.96
N GLN A 278 11.62 -0.85 3.86
CA GLN A 278 12.56 0.26 3.67
C GLN A 278 13.47 0.42 4.88
#